data_AF-A0AAW0IFE0-F1
#
_entry.id   AF-A0AAW0IFE0-F1
#
_cell.length_a   1.000
_cell.length_b   1.000
_cell.length_c   1.000
_cell.angle_alpha   90.00
_cell.angle_beta   90.00
_cell.angle_gamma   90.00
#
_symmetry.space_group_name_H-M   'P 1'
#
loop_
_entity.id
_entity.type
_entity.pdbx_description
1 polymer ?
#
loop_
_entity_poly.entity_id
_entity_poly.type
_entity_poly.pdbx_seq_one_letter_code
_entity_poly.pdbx_strand_id
1 'polypeptide(L)' 'MASAAVAFAEQGHILIDPDVVTDPAFLVTHIMEDFVTWVDSSKIKGHELEYNEERDDFDLGA' A
#
# COMPACT_ATOMS: atom_id res chain seq x y z
N MET A 1 10.23 18.24 -5.76
CA MET A 1 8.96 17.61 -5.34
C MET A 1 9.00 16.18 -5.83
N ALA A 2 9.09 15.20 -4.93
CA ALA A 2 8.90 13.80 -5.29
C ALA A 2 7.43 13.60 -5.72
N SER A 3 7.19 12.69 -6.65
CA SER A 3 5.82 12.32 -7.02
C SER A 3 5.13 11.64 -5.83
N ALA A 4 3.79 11.73 -5.75
CA ALA A 4 3.03 11.15 -4.65
C ALA A 4 3.31 9.63 -4.48
N ALA A 5 3.47 8.91 -5.60
CA ALA A 5 3.82 7.49 -5.60
C ALA A 5 5.17 7.22 -4.92
N VAL A 6 6.18 8.05 -5.17
CA VAL A 6 7.50 7.95 -4.51
C VAL A 6 7.34 8.17 -3.01
N ALA A 7 6.57 9.17 -2.60
CA ALA A 7 6.34 9.44 -1.18
C ALA A 7 5.60 8.29 -0.46
N PHE A 8 4.64 7.64 -1.12
CA PHE A 8 3.93 6.50 -0.56
C PHE A 8 4.80 5.24 -0.45
N ALA A 9 5.67 5.00 -1.44
CA ALA A 9 6.67 3.94 -1.37
C ALA A 9 7.65 4.19 -0.22
N GLU A 10 8.23 5.40 -0.12
CA GLU A 10 9.16 5.77 0.95
C GLU A 10 8.56 5.65 2.36
N GLN A 11 7.26 5.93 2.50
CA GLN A 11 6.53 5.79 3.77
C GLN A 11 6.17 4.33 4.11
N GLY A 12 6.41 3.38 3.19
CA GLY A 12 6.12 1.96 3.39
C GLY A 12 4.63 1.63 3.27
N HIS A 13 3.88 2.37 2.44
CA HIS A 13 2.47 2.07 2.21
C HIS A 13 2.24 0.99 1.15
N ILE A 14 3.27 0.63 0.37
CA ILE A 14 3.19 -0.33 -0.74
C ILE A 14 3.65 -1.72 -0.27
N LEU A 15 2.82 -2.72 -0.53
CA LEU A 15 3.09 -4.14 -0.35
C LEU A 15 3.12 -4.80 -1.75
N ILE A 16 4.10 -5.66 -2.00
CA ILE A 16 4.12 -6.53 -3.18
C ILE A 16 4.28 -7.96 -2.67
N ASP A 17 3.26 -8.78 -2.84
CA ASP A 17 3.22 -10.14 -2.26
C ASP A 17 3.39 -10.05 -0.70
N PRO A 18 4.15 -10.88 0.07
CA PRO A 18 4.23 -10.67 1.52
C PRO A 18 5.19 -9.54 1.92
N ASP A 19 5.87 -8.89 0.97
CA ASP A 19 6.97 -7.98 1.24
C ASP A 19 6.55 -6.50 1.14
N VAL A 20 6.89 -5.72 2.17
CA VAL A 20 6.69 -4.26 2.19
C VAL A 20 7.85 -3.59 1.45
N VAL A 21 7.54 -2.80 0.43
CA VAL A 21 8.52 -2.11 -0.39
C VAL A 21 8.68 -0.67 0.10
N THR A 22 9.90 -0.30 0.48
CA THR A 22 10.26 1.06 0.92
C THR A 22 11.15 1.80 -0.07
N ASP A 23 11.73 1.11 -1.04
CA ASP A 23 12.59 1.68 -2.07
C ASP A 23 11.76 2.04 -3.33
N PRO A 24 11.61 3.32 -3.70
CA PRO A 24 10.90 3.72 -4.91
C PRO A 24 11.60 3.30 -6.21
N ALA A 25 12.86 2.87 -6.17
CA ALA A 25 13.59 2.33 -7.31
C ALA A 25 13.43 0.81 -7.48
N PHE A 26 12.58 0.17 -6.69
CA PHE A 26 12.33 -1.27 -6.78
C PHE A 26 11.75 -1.66 -8.15
N LEU A 27 12.37 -2.65 -8.80
CA LEU A 27 11.93 -3.14 -10.10
C LEU A 27 10.81 -4.16 -9.96
N VAL A 28 9.61 -3.77 -10.36
CA VAL A 28 8.44 -4.67 -10.43
C VAL A 28 8.46 -5.42 -11.76
N THR A 29 8.38 -6.75 -11.70
CA THR A 29 8.24 -7.60 -12.90
C THR A 29 6.76 -7.73 -13.29
N HIS A 30 6.46 -8.05 -14.56
CA HIS A 30 5.08 -8.22 -15.04
C HIS A 30 4.25 -9.21 -14.19
N ILE A 31 4.87 -10.24 -13.62
CA ILE A 31 4.16 -11.21 -12.76
C ILE A 31 3.82 -10.61 -11.41
N MET A 32 4.62 -9.66 -10.92
CA MET A 32 4.44 -9.01 -9.62
C MET A 32 3.44 -7.85 -9.66
N GLU A 33 3.15 -7.32 -10.85
CA GLU A 33 2.27 -6.16 -11.03
C GLU A 33 0.88 -6.38 -10.43
N ASP A 34 0.31 -7.57 -10.59
CA ASP A 34 -1.02 -7.94 -10.06
C ASP A 34 -1.07 -8.01 -8.52
N PHE A 35 0.09 -8.11 -7.86
CA PHE A 35 0.20 -8.26 -6.42
C PHE A 35 0.55 -6.96 -5.68
N VAL A 36 0.61 -5.83 -6.40
CA VAL A 36 0.87 -4.53 -5.79
C VAL A 36 -0.39 -4.06 -5.07
N THR A 37 -0.32 -3.92 -3.75
CA THR A 37 -1.43 -3.46 -2.91
C THR A 37 -0.98 -2.55 -1.78
N TRP A 38 -1.93 -1.95 -1.07
CA TRP A 38 -1.64 -1.20 0.15
C TRP A 38 -1.39 -2.16 1.32
N VAL A 39 -0.42 -1.85 2.17
CA VAL A 39 -0.23 -2.54 3.46
C VAL A 39 -1.53 -2.47 4.29
N ASP A 40 -1.87 -3.52 5.02
CA ASP A 40 -3.10 -3.58 5.83
C ASP A 40 -3.21 -2.45 6.87
N SER A 41 -2.08 -2.07 7.47
CA SER A 41 -1.98 -0.94 8.41
C SER A 41 -1.90 0.45 7.72
N SER A 42 -2.00 0.50 6.39
CA SER A 42 -1.93 1.75 5.64
C SER A 42 -3.16 2.62 5.87
N LYS A 43 -2.92 3.88 6.22
CA LYS A 43 -3.99 4.90 6.32
C LYS A 43 -4.65 5.18 4.98
N ILE A 44 -3.94 4.93 3.87
CA ILE A 44 -4.50 5.09 2.52
C ILE A 44 -5.57 4.02 2.27
N LYS A 45 -5.29 2.77 2.64
CA LYS A 45 -6.25 1.66 2.60
C LYS A 45 -7.47 1.95 3.47
N GLY A 46 -7.25 2.43 4.70
CA GLY A 46 -8.34 2.83 5.59
C GLY A 46 -9.22 3.96 5.02
N HIS A 47 -8.61 4.94 4.33
CA HIS A 47 -9.34 6.02 3.68
C HIS A 47 -10.15 5.53 2.46
N GLU A 48 -9.60 4.60 1.68
CA GLU A 48 -10.29 3.97 0.55
C GLU A 48 -11.50 3.14 1.01
N LEU A 49 -11.33 2.32 2.05
CA LEU A 49 -12.42 1.53 2.64
C LEU A 49 -13.51 2.41 3.26
N GLU A 50 -13.12 3.52 3.92
CA GLU A 50 -14.08 4.49 4.47
C GLU A 50 -14.87 5.17 3.35
N TYR A 51 -14.19 5.54 2.25
CA TYR A 51 -14.83 6.13 1.08
C TYR A 51 -15.83 5.16 0.43
N ASN A 52 -15.52 3.86 0.42
CA ASN A 52 -16.41 2.81 -0.11
C ASN A 52 -17.50 2.38 0.86
N GLU A 53 -17.57 2.93 2.09
CA GLU A 53 -18.46 2.45 3.17
C GLU A 53 -18.21 0.98 3.58
N GLU A 54 -17.03 0.45 3.28
CA GLU A 54 -16.60 -0.95 3.52
C GLU A 54 -15.63 -1.07 4.70
N ARG A 55 -15.43 0.00 5.47
CA ARG A 55 -14.49 0.03 6.58
C ARG A 55 -14.99 -0.83 7.75
N ASP A 56 -14.34 -1.97 7.94
CA ASP A 56 -14.44 -2.82 9.14
C ASP A 56 -13.41 -2.36 10.19
N ASP A 57 -13.84 -2.07 11.41
CA ASP A 57 -13.00 -1.59 12.50
C ASP A 57 -12.33 -2.73 13.31
N PHE A 58 -12.67 -3.98 13.03
CA PHE A 58 -12.03 -5.16 13.65
C PHE A 58 -10.60 -5.41 13.14
N ASP A 59 -10.30 -5.08 11.88
CA ASP A 59 -9.01 -5.34 11.23
C ASP A 59 -7.91 -4.30 11.55
N LEU A 60 -8.20 -3.29 12.39
CA LEU A 60 -7.27 -2.18 12.71
C LEU A 60 -6.18 -2.53 13.76
N GLY A 61 -5.99 -3.81 14.07
CA GLY A 61 -5.32 -4.27 15.29
C GLY A 61 -4.10 -5.19 15.14
N ALA A 62 -3.45 -5.28 13.98
CA ALA A 62 -2.20 -6.02 13.80
C ALA A 62 -1.03 -5.11 13.40
#